data_AF-A0A923MWS1-F1
#
_entry.id   AF-A0A923MWS1-F1
#
_cell.length_a   1.000
_cell.length_b   1.000
_cell.length_c   1.000
_cell.angle_alpha   90.00
_cell.angle_beta   90.00
_cell.angle_gamma   90.00
#
_symmetry.space_group_name_H-M   'P 1'
#
loop_
_entity.id
_entity.type
_entity.pdbx_description
1 polymer ?
#
loop_
_entity_poly.entity_id
_entity_poly.type
_entity_poly.pdbx_seq_one_letter_code
_entity_poly.pdbx_strand_id
1 'polypeptide(L)'
;MAKVKYYYDSENLAYRKIKTKKRRKFGFIALFLVASALFGFISFVVLLNTPYFKTPKDLIQAREIENLKLNYAVLNKKMDQLSTVLSAIEDRDNNLYRTYFNTAAIPEEERKSGFDKMDRYAALEGYNNTQLVLNTTKKVDGLSKELAIQSKSLDYILKLAKEKNKLLSAIPAIQPVKNENLKRMASGFGYRTDPFTKARKMHEGMDFTANTGTPIYASGDGVVARADNTASGYGNHIVIRHGYGYETLYAHLSKYNCRAGQKIKRGDIIGYIGSTGRSEGPHLHYEVHKDGKVVNPLNFYYGNISAVEYVAISQQANQENQSLD
;
A
#
# COMPACT_ATOMS: atom_id res chain seq x y z
N MET A 1 21.74 61.39 -84.14
CA MET A 1 21.45 60.62 -85.37
C MET A 1 21.76 59.14 -85.13
N ALA A 2 20.86 58.21 -85.48
CA ALA A 2 21.06 56.79 -85.20
C ALA A 2 22.15 56.18 -86.11
N LYS A 3 23.21 55.60 -85.54
CA LYS A 3 24.27 54.88 -86.29
C LYS A 3 23.66 53.67 -87.00
N VAL A 4 23.54 53.74 -88.32
CA VAL A 4 23.02 52.66 -89.16
C VAL A 4 24.14 51.70 -89.53
N LYS A 5 23.99 50.40 -89.20
CA LYS A 5 24.96 49.36 -89.57
C LYS A 5 24.62 48.78 -90.95
N TYR A 6 25.63 48.59 -91.79
CA TYR A 6 25.54 47.99 -93.13
C TYR A 6 26.34 46.68 -93.16
N TYR A 7 25.93 45.74 -94.00
CA TYR A 7 26.76 44.58 -94.35
C TYR A 7 27.02 44.60 -95.86
N TYR A 8 28.20 44.11 -96.26
CA TYR A 8 28.56 43.99 -97.67
C TYR A 8 27.95 42.70 -98.23
N ASP A 9 27.10 42.82 -99.24
CA ASP A 9 26.51 41.69 -99.97
C ASP A 9 27.42 41.36 -101.15
N SER A 10 28.20 40.29 -101.03
CA SER A 10 29.23 39.90 -102.00
C SER A 10 28.69 39.45 -103.36
N GLU A 11 27.42 39.07 -103.44
CA GLU A 11 26.78 38.63 -104.70
C GLU A 11 26.27 39.82 -105.53
N ASN A 12 25.87 40.90 -104.86
CA ASN A 12 25.33 42.10 -105.50
C ASN A 12 26.29 43.31 -105.44
N LEU A 13 27.51 43.11 -104.93
CA LEU A 13 28.57 44.13 -104.76
C LEU A 13 28.09 45.44 -104.10
N ALA A 14 27.17 45.35 -103.14
CA ALA A 14 26.51 46.52 -102.55
C ALA A 14 26.43 46.45 -101.02
N TYR A 15 26.61 47.61 -100.37
CA TYR A 15 26.40 47.74 -98.92
C TYR A 15 24.91 47.84 -98.61
N ARG A 16 24.34 46.78 -98.03
CA ARG A 16 22.92 46.74 -97.64
C ARG A 16 22.74 47.10 -96.17
N LYS A 17 21.76 47.98 -95.89
CA LYS A 17 21.38 48.38 -94.53
C LYS A 17 20.88 47.17 -93.75
N ILE A 18 21.44 46.90 -92.57
CA ILE A 18 20.97 45.83 -91.68
C ILE A 18 19.59 46.23 -91.15
N LYS A 19 18.52 45.76 -91.81
CA LYS A 19 17.15 45.91 -91.33
C LYS A 19 16.91 44.87 -90.25
N THR A 20 17.05 45.26 -88.99
CA THR A 20 16.67 44.39 -87.86
C THR A 20 15.16 44.11 -87.93
N LYS A 21 14.79 42.84 -88.18
CA LYS A 21 13.38 42.43 -88.16
C LYS A 21 12.82 42.68 -86.74
N LYS A 22 11.64 43.31 -86.62
CA LYS A 22 10.99 43.58 -85.31
C LYS A 22 10.93 42.32 -84.43
N ARG A 23 10.72 41.14 -85.04
CA ARG A 23 10.77 39.81 -84.40
C ARG A 23 12.09 39.48 -83.69
N ARG A 24 13.25 39.88 -84.24
CA ARG A 24 14.57 39.60 -83.62
C ARG A 24 14.83 40.50 -82.40
N LYS A 25 14.39 41.76 -82.45
CA LYS A 25 14.43 42.65 -81.28
C LYS A 25 13.50 42.15 -80.17
N PHE A 26 12.30 41.72 -80.52
CA PHE A 26 11.36 41.11 -79.58
C PHE A 26 11.91 39.80 -78.97
N GLY A 27 12.57 38.96 -79.78
CA GLY A 27 13.21 37.73 -79.31
C GLY A 27 14.32 37.97 -78.27
N PHE A 28 15.16 38.99 -78.46
CA PHE A 28 16.18 39.34 -77.45
C PHE A 28 15.57 39.90 -76.16
N ILE A 29 14.50 40.69 -76.25
CA ILE A 29 13.77 41.19 -75.07
C ILE A 29 13.14 40.01 -74.32
N ALA A 30 12.48 39.09 -75.03
CA ALA A 30 11.90 37.89 -74.44
C ALA A 30 12.98 37.00 -73.79
N LEU A 31 14.12 36.78 -74.45
CA LEU A 31 15.23 36.01 -73.90
C LEU A 31 15.80 36.67 -72.63
N PHE A 32 15.95 37.99 -72.62
CA PHE A 32 16.41 38.72 -71.43
C PHE A 32 15.42 38.58 -70.27
N LEU A 33 14.11 38.69 -70.52
CA LEU A 33 13.09 38.51 -69.49
C LEU A 33 13.11 37.08 -68.92
N VAL A 34 13.26 36.07 -69.78
CA VAL A 34 13.36 34.66 -69.36
C VAL A 34 14.64 34.42 -68.56
N ALA A 35 15.78 34.93 -69.02
CA ALA A 35 17.05 34.79 -68.31
C ALA A 35 17.05 35.49 -66.95
N SER A 36 16.45 36.69 -66.87
CA SER A 36 16.29 37.43 -65.61
C SER A 36 15.35 36.70 -64.64
N ALA A 37 14.25 36.13 -65.14
CA ALA A 37 13.34 35.32 -64.32
C ALA A 37 14.03 34.05 -63.79
N LEU A 38 14.81 33.36 -64.63
CA LEU A 38 15.60 32.19 -64.24
C LEU A 38 16.65 32.55 -63.18
N PHE A 39 17.39 33.64 -63.37
CA PHE A 39 18.36 34.12 -62.39
C PHE A 39 17.68 34.47 -61.06
N GLY A 40 16.57 35.21 -61.10
CA GLY A 40 15.78 35.53 -59.91
C GLY A 40 15.27 34.29 -59.17
N PHE A 41 14.81 33.28 -59.91
CA PHE A 41 14.37 32.00 -59.33
C PHE A 41 15.53 31.26 -58.66
N ILE A 42 16.69 31.16 -59.33
CA ILE A 42 17.87 30.50 -58.77
C ILE A 42 18.36 31.25 -57.52
N SER A 43 18.46 32.58 -57.56
CA SER A 43 18.84 33.39 -56.40
C SER A 43 17.83 33.23 -55.25
N PHE A 44 16.54 33.16 -55.53
CA PHE A 44 15.51 32.91 -54.53
C PHE A 44 15.63 31.52 -53.88
N VAL A 45 15.85 30.47 -54.68
CA VAL A 45 16.07 29.10 -54.18
C VAL A 45 17.34 29.02 -53.34
N VAL A 46 18.41 29.69 -53.75
CA VAL A 46 19.64 29.78 -52.96
C VAL A 46 19.38 30.50 -51.64
N LEU A 47 18.68 31.64 -51.66
CA LEU A 47 18.36 32.40 -50.45
C LEU A 47 17.52 31.57 -49.45
N LEU A 48 16.52 30.84 -49.93
CA LEU A 48 15.68 29.97 -49.09
C LEU A 48 16.45 28.80 -48.47
N ASN A 49 17.47 28.27 -49.15
CA ASN A 49 18.27 27.16 -48.65
C ASN A 49 19.53 27.60 -47.88
N THR A 50 19.75 28.91 -47.73
CA THR A 50 20.87 29.40 -46.93
C THR A 50 20.45 29.74 -45.50
N PRO A 51 21.27 29.42 -44.49
CA PRO A 51 20.95 29.65 -43.09
C PRO A 51 20.91 31.14 -42.68
N TYR A 52 21.16 32.06 -43.62
CA TYR A 52 21.23 33.50 -43.38
C TYR A 52 19.85 34.17 -43.24
N PHE A 53 18.80 33.63 -43.87
CA PHE A 53 17.45 34.21 -43.85
C PHE A 53 16.47 33.34 -43.08
N LYS A 54 16.41 33.52 -41.75
CA LYS A 54 15.40 32.86 -40.91
C LYS A 54 14.07 33.62 -41.01
N THR A 55 12.98 32.91 -41.31
CA THR A 55 11.65 33.52 -41.32
C THR A 55 11.19 33.80 -39.88
N PRO A 56 10.25 34.75 -39.67
CA PRO A 56 9.65 34.95 -38.35
C PRO A 56 9.04 33.68 -37.76
N LYS A 57 8.49 32.79 -38.61
CA LYS A 57 7.94 31.50 -38.21
C LYS A 57 9.03 30.56 -37.68
N ASP A 58 10.19 30.50 -38.33
CA ASP A 58 11.31 29.67 -37.88
C ASP A 58 11.83 30.11 -36.50
N LEU A 59 11.87 31.44 -36.27
CA LEU A 59 12.26 32.00 -34.98
C LEU A 59 11.27 31.66 -33.86
N ILE A 60 9.96 31.71 -34.16
CA ILE A 60 8.91 31.32 -33.21
C ILE A 60 9.01 29.82 -32.89
N GLN A 61 9.15 28.97 -33.91
CA GLN A 61 9.31 27.53 -33.73
C GLN A 61 10.58 27.18 -32.95
N ALA A 62 11.70 27.86 -33.21
CA ALA A 62 12.92 27.68 -32.43
C ALA A 62 12.73 28.05 -30.96
N ARG A 63 12.05 29.16 -30.66
CA ARG A 63 11.70 29.56 -29.30
C ARG A 63 10.78 28.55 -28.62
N GLU A 64 9.80 28.02 -29.34
CA GLU A 64 8.88 26.99 -28.83
C GLU A 64 9.63 25.70 -28.50
N ILE A 65 10.55 25.25 -29.37
CA ILE A 65 11.41 24.09 -29.10
C ILE A 65 12.28 24.31 -27.85
N GLU A 66 12.88 25.50 -27.68
CA GLU A 66 13.66 25.82 -26.48
C GLU A 66 12.80 25.86 -25.22
N ASN A 67 11.57 26.38 -25.30
CA ASN A 67 10.61 26.34 -24.18
C ASN A 67 10.23 24.89 -23.83
N LEU A 68 9.94 24.05 -24.82
CA LEU A 68 9.66 22.63 -24.61
C LEU A 68 10.84 21.93 -23.94
N LYS A 69 12.09 22.15 -24.40
CA LYS A 69 13.28 21.61 -23.76
C LYS A 69 13.38 22.01 -22.29
N LEU A 70 13.11 23.28 -21.97
CA LEU A 70 13.06 23.75 -20.58
C LEU A 70 11.98 23.04 -19.76
N ASN A 71 10.79 22.86 -20.32
CA ASN A 71 9.70 22.14 -19.65
C ASN A 71 10.07 20.68 -19.38
N TYR A 72 10.72 20.00 -20.33
CA TYR A 72 11.27 18.65 -20.12
C TYR A 72 12.31 18.62 -19.01
N ALA A 73 13.20 19.62 -18.91
CA ALA A 73 14.17 19.72 -17.84
C ALA A 73 13.50 19.90 -16.45
N VAL A 74 12.49 20.77 -16.36
CA VAL A 74 11.69 20.95 -15.14
C VAL A 74 10.95 19.67 -14.76
N LEU A 75 10.36 18.98 -15.74
CA LEU A 75 9.66 17.72 -15.52
C LEU A 75 10.62 16.63 -15.03
N ASN A 76 11.82 16.51 -15.62
CA ASN A 76 12.87 15.60 -15.17
C ASN A 76 13.25 15.84 -13.71
N LYS A 77 13.42 17.11 -13.30
CA LYS A 77 13.69 17.48 -11.92
C LYS A 77 12.54 17.11 -10.97
N LYS A 78 11.29 17.31 -11.38
CA LYS A 78 10.12 16.87 -10.59
C LYS A 78 10.09 15.34 -10.45
N MET A 79 10.42 14.61 -11.50
CA MET A 79 10.54 13.16 -11.45
C MET A 79 11.67 12.69 -10.52
N ASP A 80 12.80 13.41 -10.44
CA ASP A 80 13.84 13.13 -9.43
C ASP A 80 13.28 13.27 -8.01
N GLN A 81 12.53 14.35 -7.75
CA GLN A 81 11.91 14.57 -6.44
C GLN A 81 10.90 13.46 -6.09
N LEU A 82 10.08 13.05 -7.06
CA LEU A 82 9.13 11.94 -6.88
C LEU A 82 9.85 10.62 -6.62
N SER A 83 10.96 10.36 -7.33
CA SER A 83 11.81 9.18 -7.10
C SER A 83 12.36 9.16 -5.67
N THR A 84 12.87 10.29 -5.17
CA THR A 84 13.35 10.40 -3.79
C THR A 84 12.25 10.10 -2.77
N VAL A 85 11.04 10.66 -2.98
CA VAL A 85 9.90 10.40 -2.09
C VAL A 85 9.48 8.93 -2.14
N LEU A 86 9.45 8.34 -3.33
CA LEU A 86 9.09 6.94 -3.52
C LEU A 86 10.09 6.02 -2.82
N SER A 87 11.40 6.28 -2.97
CA SER A 87 12.46 5.56 -2.26
C SER A 87 12.30 5.65 -0.74
N ALA A 88 11.93 6.81 -0.19
CA ALA A 88 11.68 6.95 1.25
C ALA A 88 10.44 6.14 1.72
N ILE A 89 9.42 6.01 0.88
CA ILE A 89 8.23 5.18 1.18
C ILE A 89 8.61 3.70 1.12
N GLU A 90 9.37 3.31 0.11
CA GLU A 90 9.91 1.96 -0.08
C GLU A 90 10.79 1.50 1.08
N ASP A 91 11.62 2.40 1.61
CA ASP A 91 12.45 2.17 2.79
C ASP A 91 11.60 1.99 4.04
N ARG A 92 10.56 2.82 4.22
CA ARG A 92 9.64 2.67 5.35
C ARG A 92 8.86 1.37 5.27
N ASP A 93 8.44 0.96 4.09
CA ASP A 93 7.76 -0.30 3.88
C ASP A 93 8.64 -1.49 4.28
N ASN A 94 9.86 -1.57 3.74
CA ASN A 94 10.78 -2.67 4.03
C ASN A 94 11.26 -2.65 5.50
N ASN A 95 11.67 -1.50 6.02
CA ASN A 95 12.37 -1.43 7.31
C ASN A 95 11.45 -1.22 8.51
N LEU A 96 10.26 -0.65 8.32
CA LEU A 96 9.30 -0.43 9.42
C LEU A 96 8.12 -1.39 9.33
N TYR A 97 7.35 -1.35 8.24
CA TYR A 97 6.10 -2.10 8.16
C TYR A 97 6.34 -3.61 8.07
N ARG A 98 7.19 -4.05 7.14
CA ARG A 98 7.48 -5.47 6.94
C ARG A 98 8.19 -6.09 8.14
N THR A 99 9.10 -5.35 8.77
CA THR A 99 9.70 -5.73 10.05
C THR A 99 8.65 -5.91 11.14
N TYR A 100 7.74 -4.94 11.31
CA TYR A 100 6.68 -5.00 12.33
C TYR A 100 5.73 -6.21 12.15
N PHE A 101 5.51 -6.63 10.90
CA PHE A 101 4.70 -7.79 10.56
C PHE A 101 5.51 -9.07 10.31
N ASN A 102 6.83 -9.06 10.52
CA ASN A 102 7.75 -10.17 10.24
C ASN A 102 7.60 -10.77 8.83
N THR A 103 7.51 -9.93 7.81
CA THR A 103 7.40 -10.34 6.40
C THR A 103 8.66 -9.98 5.61
N ALA A 104 8.96 -10.75 4.56
CA ALA A 104 10.12 -10.51 3.71
C ALA A 104 10.05 -9.14 3.02
N ALA A 105 11.20 -8.46 2.90
CA ALA A 105 11.35 -7.23 2.12
C ALA A 105 11.11 -7.49 0.62
N ILE A 106 10.62 -6.48 -0.10
CA ILE A 106 10.57 -6.54 -1.57
C ILE A 106 11.99 -6.24 -2.09
N PRO A 107 12.59 -7.13 -2.91
CA PRO A 107 13.89 -6.87 -3.51
C PRO A 107 13.85 -5.66 -4.45
N GLU A 108 14.94 -4.89 -4.48
CA GLU A 108 15.12 -3.77 -5.41
C GLU A 108 14.98 -4.19 -6.87
N GLU A 109 15.41 -5.41 -7.20
CA GLU A 109 15.28 -6.00 -8.54
C GLU A 109 13.82 -6.13 -8.97
N GLU A 110 12.93 -6.48 -8.04
CA GLU A 110 11.50 -6.60 -8.32
C GLU A 110 10.88 -5.22 -8.57
N ARG A 111 11.29 -4.21 -7.80
CA ARG A 111 10.85 -2.81 -7.94
C ARG A 111 11.32 -2.18 -9.25
N LYS A 112 12.63 -2.34 -9.53
CA LYS A 112 13.34 -1.70 -10.66
C LYS A 112 13.39 -2.57 -11.91
N SER A 113 12.80 -3.76 -11.89
CA SER A 113 12.70 -4.62 -13.07
C SER A 113 12.19 -3.78 -14.25
N GLY A 114 13.04 -3.57 -15.25
CA GLY A 114 12.72 -2.66 -16.35
C GLY A 114 11.64 -3.21 -17.28
N PHE A 115 11.14 -2.35 -18.16
CA PHE A 115 10.45 -2.77 -19.37
C PHE A 115 11.51 -3.02 -20.46
N ASP A 116 12.10 -4.21 -20.46
CA ASP A 116 13.24 -4.55 -21.34
C ASP A 116 12.83 -4.93 -22.77
N LYS A 117 11.68 -4.41 -23.25
CA LYS A 117 11.25 -4.63 -24.64
C LYS A 117 11.85 -3.54 -25.52
N MET A 118 12.85 -3.91 -26.32
CA MET A 118 13.54 -3.05 -27.30
C MET A 118 12.58 -2.21 -28.17
N ASP A 119 11.38 -2.71 -28.47
CA ASP A 119 10.48 -2.10 -29.45
C ASP A 119 9.58 -0.96 -28.90
N ARG A 120 9.51 -0.76 -27.58
CA ARG A 120 8.58 0.24 -27.00
C ARG A 120 8.94 1.69 -27.31
N TYR A 121 10.22 1.95 -27.57
CA TYR A 121 10.72 3.31 -27.77
C TYR A 121 11.18 3.59 -29.20
N ALA A 122 11.07 2.63 -30.10
CA ALA A 122 11.50 2.77 -31.50
C ALA A 122 10.80 3.95 -32.20
N ALA A 123 9.53 4.21 -31.86
CA ALA A 123 8.75 5.34 -32.40
C ALA A 123 9.28 6.73 -31.98
N LEU A 124 10.16 6.79 -30.97
CA LEU A 124 10.75 8.04 -30.49
C LEU A 124 12.09 8.36 -31.18
N GLU A 125 12.62 7.43 -31.98
CA GLU A 125 13.90 7.57 -32.67
C GLU A 125 13.79 8.40 -33.97
N GLY A 126 14.90 9.01 -34.41
CA GLY A 126 14.97 9.75 -35.68
C GLY A 126 14.71 11.26 -35.60
N TYR A 127 14.46 11.81 -34.41
CA TYR A 127 14.25 13.25 -34.19
C TYR A 127 15.45 13.93 -33.51
N ASN A 128 15.65 15.24 -33.75
CA ASN A 128 16.75 16.02 -33.17
C ASN A 128 16.81 15.98 -31.62
N ASN A 129 15.66 15.81 -30.95
CA ASN A 129 15.55 15.76 -29.49
C ASN A 129 15.22 14.36 -28.95
N THR A 130 15.43 13.30 -29.75
CA THR A 130 15.13 11.90 -29.41
C THR A 130 15.61 11.53 -28.00
N GLN A 131 16.87 11.84 -27.67
CA GLN A 131 17.46 11.40 -26.40
C GLN A 131 16.75 12.00 -25.18
N LEU A 132 16.31 13.26 -25.27
CA LEU A 132 15.61 13.92 -24.18
C LEU A 132 14.25 13.26 -23.92
N VAL A 133 13.47 13.06 -24.99
CA VAL A 133 12.16 12.42 -24.92
C VAL A 133 12.31 10.98 -24.43
N LEU A 134 13.24 10.22 -25.01
CA LEU A 134 13.51 8.83 -24.66
C LEU A 134 13.85 8.66 -23.16
N ASN A 135 14.78 9.47 -22.65
CA ASN A 135 15.19 9.41 -21.24
C ASN A 135 14.04 9.78 -20.30
N THR A 136 13.28 10.81 -20.64
CA THR A 136 12.11 11.22 -19.87
C THR A 136 11.03 10.13 -19.88
N THR A 137 10.69 9.55 -21.03
CA THR A 137 9.69 8.49 -21.11
C THR A 137 10.12 7.25 -20.32
N LYS A 138 11.38 6.80 -20.46
CA LYS A 138 11.91 5.67 -19.67
C LYS A 138 11.80 5.91 -18.16
N LYS A 139 12.08 7.14 -17.71
CA LYS A 139 11.98 7.52 -16.31
C LYS A 139 10.54 7.53 -15.81
N VAL A 140 9.60 8.05 -16.59
CA VAL A 140 8.16 8.01 -16.28
C VAL A 140 7.68 6.57 -16.17
N ASP A 141 8.05 5.71 -17.11
CA ASP A 141 7.65 4.31 -17.13
C ASP A 141 8.20 3.55 -15.91
N GLY A 142 9.47 3.78 -15.56
CA GLY A 142 10.10 3.22 -14.36
C GLY A 142 9.37 3.65 -13.09
N LEU A 143 9.21 4.96 -12.88
CA LEU A 143 8.50 5.51 -11.71
C LEU A 143 7.06 5.02 -11.62
N SER A 144 6.36 4.91 -12.75
CA SER A 144 4.97 4.42 -12.79
C SER A 144 4.89 2.96 -12.34
N LYS A 145 5.87 2.13 -12.71
CA LYS A 145 5.95 0.73 -12.28
C LYS A 145 6.30 0.61 -10.80
N GLU A 146 7.34 1.31 -10.35
CA GLU A 146 7.75 1.34 -8.94
C GLU A 146 6.56 1.76 -8.05
N LEU A 147 5.86 2.82 -8.46
CA LEU A 147 4.67 3.30 -7.75
C LEU A 147 3.53 2.25 -7.72
N ALA A 148 3.30 1.55 -8.82
CA ALA A 148 2.28 0.49 -8.88
C ALA A 148 2.63 -0.69 -7.95
N ILE A 149 3.90 -1.06 -7.86
CA ILE A 149 4.39 -2.09 -6.93
C ILE A 149 4.22 -1.60 -5.49
N GLN A 150 4.64 -0.37 -5.20
CA GLN A 150 4.53 0.21 -3.85
C GLN A 150 3.07 0.32 -3.39
N SER A 151 2.15 0.71 -4.29
CA SER A 151 0.72 0.74 -4.00
C SER A 151 0.20 -0.63 -3.58
N LYS A 152 0.52 -1.68 -4.36
CA LYS A 152 0.13 -3.06 -4.03
C LYS A 152 0.74 -3.54 -2.71
N SER A 153 1.98 -3.15 -2.43
CA SER A 153 2.64 -3.47 -1.16
C SER A 153 1.91 -2.84 0.02
N LEU A 154 1.53 -1.57 -0.06
CA LEU A 154 0.77 -0.89 0.99
C LEU A 154 -0.61 -1.54 1.22
N ASP A 155 -1.31 -1.96 0.16
CA ASP A 155 -2.57 -2.72 0.29
C ASP A 155 -2.36 -4.04 1.04
N TYR A 156 -1.25 -4.74 0.77
CA TYR A 156 -0.87 -5.95 1.48
C TYR A 156 -0.57 -5.68 2.96
N ILE A 157 0.20 -4.64 3.29
CA ILE A 157 0.45 -4.22 4.67
C ILE A 157 -0.85 -3.87 5.41
N LEU A 158 -1.78 -3.16 4.76
CA LEU A 158 -3.09 -2.85 5.35
C LEU A 158 -3.90 -4.11 5.66
N LYS A 159 -3.82 -5.13 4.80
CA LYS A 159 -4.45 -6.44 5.07
C LYS A 159 -3.83 -7.10 6.29
N LEU A 160 -2.49 -7.12 6.40
CA LEU A 160 -1.79 -7.66 7.57
C LEU A 160 -2.16 -6.92 8.86
N ALA A 161 -2.23 -5.59 8.80
CA ALA A 161 -2.64 -4.76 9.93
C ALA A 161 -4.06 -5.12 10.41
N LYS A 162 -5.01 -5.28 9.49
CA LYS A 162 -6.39 -5.70 9.80
C LYS A 162 -6.43 -7.08 10.43
N GLU A 163 -5.70 -8.04 9.90
CA GLU A 163 -5.65 -9.40 10.46
C GLU A 163 -4.96 -9.44 11.84
N LYS A 164 -3.88 -8.67 12.03
CA LYS A 164 -3.22 -8.54 13.34
C LYS A 164 -4.16 -7.89 14.36
N ASN A 165 -4.90 -6.86 13.99
CA ASN A 165 -5.90 -6.26 14.88
C ASN A 165 -7.01 -7.25 15.26
N LYS A 166 -7.54 -8.02 14.30
CA LYS A 166 -8.51 -9.08 14.60
C LYS A 166 -7.95 -10.14 15.55
N LEU A 167 -6.71 -10.60 15.30
CA LEU A 167 -6.02 -11.51 16.22
C LEU A 167 -5.90 -10.91 17.61
N LEU A 168 -5.42 -9.66 17.72
CA LEU A 168 -5.25 -8.98 18.99
C LEU A 168 -6.56 -8.82 19.74
N SER A 169 -7.68 -8.58 19.05
CA SER A 169 -9.03 -8.55 19.63
C SER A 169 -9.55 -9.93 20.07
N ALA A 170 -9.18 -10.99 19.34
CA ALA A 170 -9.56 -12.37 19.66
C ALA A 170 -8.80 -12.94 20.87
N ILE A 171 -7.57 -12.49 21.14
CA ILE A 171 -6.80 -12.99 22.29
C ILE A 171 -7.56 -12.65 23.60
N PRO A 172 -7.78 -13.62 24.51
CA PRO A 172 -8.55 -13.41 25.74
C PRO A 172 -7.72 -12.65 26.80
N ALA A 173 -7.42 -11.38 26.55
CA ALA A 173 -6.33 -10.65 27.21
C ALA A 173 -6.70 -9.93 28.52
N ILE A 174 -7.99 -9.87 28.92
CA ILE A 174 -8.40 -9.24 30.18
C ILE A 174 -8.82 -10.29 31.21
N GLN A 175 -8.74 -9.92 32.48
CA GLN A 175 -9.39 -10.71 33.53
C GLN A 175 -10.92 -10.66 33.38
N PRO A 176 -11.62 -11.78 33.60
CA PRO A 176 -13.07 -11.85 33.41
C PRO A 176 -13.86 -11.18 34.54
N VAL A 177 -13.19 -10.76 35.62
CA VAL A 177 -13.77 -10.08 36.78
C VAL A 177 -12.86 -8.93 37.17
N LYS A 178 -13.43 -7.77 37.49
CA LYS A 178 -12.64 -6.62 37.94
C LYS A 178 -12.08 -6.83 39.34
N ASN A 179 -10.82 -6.42 39.56
CA ASN A 179 -10.13 -6.53 40.85
C ASN A 179 -10.92 -5.92 42.03
N GLU A 180 -11.60 -4.80 41.82
CA GLU A 180 -12.43 -4.12 42.84
C GLU A 180 -13.57 -4.98 43.40
N ASN A 181 -14.03 -5.98 42.64
CA ASN A 181 -15.12 -6.87 43.05
C ASN A 181 -14.62 -8.21 43.58
N LEU A 182 -13.30 -8.46 43.50
CA LEU A 182 -12.71 -9.70 43.99
C LEU A 182 -12.57 -9.63 45.51
N LYS A 183 -13.04 -10.68 46.18
CA LYS A 183 -12.65 -10.92 47.59
C LYS A 183 -11.22 -11.42 47.67
N ARG A 184 -10.87 -12.33 46.74
CA ARG A 184 -9.53 -12.88 46.49
C ARG A 184 -9.55 -13.67 45.19
N MET A 185 -8.40 -13.81 44.53
CA MET A 185 -8.19 -14.90 43.59
C MET A 185 -7.94 -16.15 44.43
N ALA A 186 -8.81 -17.16 44.29
CA ALA A 186 -8.88 -18.27 45.24
C ALA A 186 -8.02 -19.45 44.85
N SER A 187 -7.92 -19.78 43.56
CA SER A 187 -7.06 -20.87 43.09
C SER A 187 -6.61 -20.64 41.66
N GLY A 188 -5.35 -20.94 41.38
CA GLY A 188 -4.77 -20.86 40.04
C GLY A 188 -4.78 -22.19 39.30
N PHE A 189 -4.33 -22.16 38.05
CA PHE A 189 -4.17 -23.32 37.18
C PHE A 189 -3.09 -24.29 37.71
N GLY A 190 -3.31 -25.59 37.55
CA GLY A 190 -2.34 -26.64 37.91
C GLY A 190 -2.88 -27.68 38.89
N TYR A 191 -2.01 -28.57 39.40
CA TYR A 191 -2.43 -29.59 40.37
C TYR A 191 -2.81 -28.97 41.71
N ARG A 192 -4.04 -29.20 42.16
CA ARG A 192 -4.62 -28.67 43.41
C ARG A 192 -5.36 -29.77 44.16
N THR A 193 -5.67 -29.52 45.43
CA THR A 193 -6.50 -30.43 46.22
C THR A 193 -7.97 -30.21 45.86
N ASP A 194 -8.67 -31.26 45.44
CA ASP A 194 -10.09 -31.21 45.12
C ASP A 194 -10.92 -31.02 46.40
N PRO A 195 -11.82 -30.03 46.44
CA PRO A 195 -12.56 -29.66 47.64
C PRO A 195 -13.44 -30.77 48.21
N PHE A 196 -14.00 -31.64 47.38
CA PHE A 196 -14.99 -32.62 47.82
C PHE A 196 -14.39 -34.01 48.09
N THR A 197 -13.37 -34.39 47.33
CA THR A 197 -12.71 -35.70 47.43
C THR A 197 -11.40 -35.66 48.21
N LYS A 198 -10.84 -34.45 48.42
CA LYS A 198 -9.52 -34.21 49.01
C LYS A 198 -8.35 -34.87 48.26
N ALA A 199 -8.59 -35.36 47.05
CA ALA A 199 -7.57 -35.92 46.17
C ALA A 199 -6.85 -34.81 45.39
N ARG A 200 -5.61 -35.08 44.94
CA ARG A 200 -4.89 -34.16 44.06
C ARG A 200 -5.43 -34.29 42.63
N LYS A 201 -5.89 -33.20 42.05
CA LYS A 201 -6.50 -33.14 40.70
C LYS A 201 -5.92 -31.96 39.92
N MET A 202 -5.84 -32.09 38.60
CA MET A 202 -5.48 -30.96 37.73
C MET A 202 -6.65 -29.97 37.67
N HIS A 203 -6.41 -28.73 38.10
CA HIS A 203 -7.33 -27.61 37.96
C HIS A 203 -7.05 -26.91 36.63
N GLU A 204 -8.02 -26.98 35.71
CA GLU A 204 -7.91 -26.57 34.31
C GLU A 204 -8.16 -25.06 34.11
N GLY A 205 -8.48 -24.34 35.17
CA GLY A 205 -8.81 -22.91 35.10
C GLY A 205 -8.17 -22.07 36.20
N MET A 206 -8.79 -20.91 36.41
CA MET A 206 -8.56 -20.04 37.55
C MET A 206 -9.88 -19.68 38.21
N ASP A 207 -9.86 -19.66 39.54
CA ASP A 207 -11.02 -19.39 40.37
C ASP A 207 -10.99 -17.98 40.95
N PHE A 208 -12.02 -17.19 40.62
CA PHE A 208 -12.20 -15.82 41.07
C PHE A 208 -13.35 -15.74 42.09
N THR A 209 -13.03 -15.57 43.37
CA THR A 209 -14.06 -15.44 44.42
C THR A 209 -14.62 -14.02 44.45
N ALA A 210 -15.94 -13.92 44.31
CA ALA A 210 -16.68 -12.67 44.43
C ALA A 210 -18.11 -12.95 44.93
N ASN A 211 -18.87 -11.91 45.24
CA ASN A 211 -20.27 -12.09 45.60
C ASN A 211 -21.10 -12.61 44.42
N THR A 212 -22.14 -13.41 44.71
CA THR A 212 -23.16 -13.78 43.73
C THR A 212 -23.75 -12.50 43.10
N GLY A 213 -23.89 -12.49 41.79
CA GLY A 213 -24.37 -11.33 41.04
C GLY A 213 -23.26 -10.38 40.56
N THR A 214 -21.99 -10.61 40.92
CA THR A 214 -20.87 -9.84 40.35
C THR A 214 -20.81 -10.04 38.82
N PRO A 215 -20.69 -8.96 38.01
CA PRO A 215 -20.61 -9.08 36.55
C PRO A 215 -19.37 -9.85 36.08
N ILE A 216 -19.57 -10.71 35.08
CA ILE A 216 -18.53 -11.44 34.36
C ILE A 216 -18.37 -10.81 32.97
N TYR A 217 -17.14 -10.52 32.60
CA TYR A 217 -16.78 -9.87 31.35
C TYR A 217 -16.15 -10.86 30.36
N ALA A 218 -16.48 -10.74 29.08
CA ALA A 218 -15.79 -11.50 28.04
C ALA A 218 -14.34 -11.05 27.91
N SER A 219 -13.40 -11.99 27.96
CA SER A 219 -11.97 -11.69 27.92
C SER A 219 -11.43 -11.36 26.53
N GLY A 220 -12.18 -11.68 25.47
CA GLY A 220 -11.85 -11.41 24.07
C GLY A 220 -13.09 -11.23 23.19
N ASP A 221 -12.91 -10.67 22.00
CA ASP A 221 -13.97 -10.62 20.98
C ASP A 221 -14.28 -12.02 20.49
N GLY A 222 -15.55 -12.35 20.24
CA GLY A 222 -15.91 -13.69 19.80
C GLY A 222 -17.40 -13.90 19.57
N VAL A 223 -17.77 -15.17 19.46
CA VAL A 223 -19.16 -15.63 19.35
C VAL A 223 -19.43 -16.62 20.47
N VAL A 224 -20.55 -16.43 21.18
CA VAL A 224 -21.01 -17.37 22.22
C VAL A 224 -21.33 -18.71 21.54
N ALA A 225 -20.51 -19.71 21.78
CA ALA A 225 -20.72 -21.07 21.30
C ALA A 225 -21.81 -21.76 22.10
N ARG A 226 -21.82 -21.55 23.43
CA ARG A 226 -22.78 -22.14 24.37
C ARG A 226 -23.09 -21.18 25.52
N ALA A 227 -24.32 -21.25 26.00
CA ALA A 227 -24.80 -20.58 27.20
C ALA A 227 -25.92 -21.47 27.76
N ASP A 228 -25.51 -22.54 28.46
CA ASP A 228 -26.39 -23.59 28.95
C ASP A 228 -25.79 -24.23 30.23
N ASN A 229 -26.41 -25.29 30.72
CA ASN A 229 -26.02 -25.99 31.95
C ASN A 229 -25.83 -27.50 31.73
N THR A 230 -25.56 -27.92 30.50
CA THR A 230 -25.51 -29.32 30.10
C THR A 230 -24.16 -29.99 30.41
N ALA A 231 -23.10 -29.20 30.60
CA ALA A 231 -21.78 -29.70 30.94
C ALA A 231 -21.71 -30.05 32.43
N SER A 232 -21.38 -31.31 32.71
CA SER A 232 -21.25 -31.81 34.09
C SER A 232 -20.18 -31.06 34.87
N GLY A 233 -20.42 -30.78 36.15
CA GLY A 233 -19.49 -30.07 37.04
C GLY A 233 -19.62 -28.55 36.97
N TYR A 234 -19.60 -27.96 35.77
CA TYR A 234 -19.56 -26.51 35.56
C TYR A 234 -20.84 -25.76 35.95
N GLY A 235 -21.99 -26.45 36.05
CA GLY A 235 -23.28 -25.80 36.27
C GLY A 235 -23.64 -24.88 35.10
N ASN A 236 -24.20 -23.71 35.41
CA ASN A 236 -24.48 -22.73 34.38
C ASN A 236 -23.17 -22.17 33.83
N HIS A 237 -22.91 -22.37 32.55
CA HIS A 237 -21.64 -21.98 31.93
C HIS A 237 -21.81 -21.34 30.57
N ILE A 238 -20.83 -20.52 30.19
CA ILE A 238 -20.73 -19.86 28.90
C ILE A 238 -19.43 -20.29 28.23
N VAL A 239 -19.50 -20.59 26.94
CA VAL A 239 -18.30 -20.83 26.12
C VAL A 239 -18.28 -19.80 24.99
N ILE A 240 -17.17 -19.08 24.84
CA ILE A 240 -16.97 -18.08 23.78
C ILE A 240 -15.83 -18.52 22.87
N ARG A 241 -16.11 -18.58 21.56
CA ARG A 241 -15.11 -18.82 20.52
C ARG A 241 -14.61 -17.49 19.97
N HIS A 242 -13.32 -17.23 20.14
CA HIS A 242 -12.70 -15.96 19.75
C HIS A 242 -12.06 -15.99 18.36
N GLY A 243 -11.86 -17.17 17.79
CA GLY A 243 -11.14 -17.36 16.53
C GLY A 243 -9.64 -17.60 16.76
N TYR A 244 -8.90 -17.88 15.69
CA TYR A 244 -7.47 -18.23 15.75
C TYR A 244 -7.16 -19.35 16.76
N GLY A 245 -8.09 -20.27 17.00
CA GLY A 245 -7.95 -21.38 17.95
C GLY A 245 -8.22 -21.04 19.42
N TYR A 246 -8.61 -19.80 19.76
CA TYR A 246 -8.94 -19.41 21.13
C TYR A 246 -10.41 -19.68 21.48
N GLU A 247 -10.64 -20.29 22.63
CA GLU A 247 -11.94 -20.49 23.25
C GLU A 247 -11.81 -20.20 24.76
N THR A 248 -12.85 -19.65 25.38
CA THR A 248 -12.90 -19.43 26.83
C THR A 248 -14.16 -19.99 27.44
N LEU A 249 -14.04 -20.52 28.66
CA LEU A 249 -15.13 -21.09 29.44
C LEU A 249 -15.30 -20.30 30.73
N TYR A 250 -16.55 -20.00 31.08
CA TYR A 250 -16.94 -19.28 32.29
C TYR A 250 -17.99 -20.15 32.99
N ALA A 251 -17.73 -20.62 34.21
CA ALA A 251 -18.61 -21.57 34.90
C ALA A 251 -19.19 -21.03 36.22
N HIS A 252 -20.08 -21.83 36.81
CA HIS A 252 -20.76 -21.58 38.08
C HIS A 252 -21.62 -20.31 38.10
N LEU A 253 -22.13 -19.86 36.94
CA LEU A 253 -22.90 -18.63 36.83
C LEU A 253 -24.22 -18.70 37.61
N SER A 254 -24.67 -17.56 38.14
CA SER A 254 -26.03 -17.41 38.65
C SER A 254 -27.03 -17.07 37.54
N LYS A 255 -26.60 -16.28 36.55
CA LYS A 255 -27.45 -15.78 35.47
C LYS A 255 -26.64 -15.49 34.21
N TYR A 256 -27.21 -15.83 33.05
CA TYR A 256 -26.69 -15.46 31.73
C TYR A 256 -27.11 -14.04 31.35
N ASN A 257 -26.23 -13.32 30.66
CA ASN A 257 -26.53 -12.05 29.99
C ASN A 257 -26.27 -12.12 28.48
N CYS A 258 -26.05 -13.32 27.95
CA CYS A 258 -25.86 -13.59 26.54
C CYS A 258 -26.57 -14.88 26.14
N ARG A 259 -26.62 -15.15 24.82
CA ARG A 259 -27.20 -16.37 24.25
C ARG A 259 -26.29 -16.96 23.17
N ALA A 260 -26.43 -18.26 22.90
CA ALA A 260 -25.70 -18.93 21.83
C ALA A 260 -25.87 -18.20 20.47
N GLY A 261 -24.78 -18.08 19.72
CA GLY A 261 -24.70 -17.36 18.45
C GLY A 261 -24.53 -15.83 18.58
N GLN A 262 -24.61 -15.26 19.78
CA GLN A 262 -24.40 -13.83 19.99
C GLN A 262 -22.93 -13.45 19.77
N LYS A 263 -22.71 -12.38 19.00
CA LYS A 263 -21.39 -11.73 18.90
C LYS A 263 -21.14 -10.90 20.15
N ILE A 264 -19.95 -11.05 20.71
CA ILE A 264 -19.52 -10.43 21.95
C ILE A 264 -18.21 -9.71 21.71
N LYS A 265 -18.07 -8.52 22.30
CA LYS A 265 -16.80 -7.79 22.34
C LYS A 265 -16.12 -8.01 23.69
N ARG A 266 -14.81 -7.90 23.69
CA ARG A 266 -14.01 -7.87 24.91
C ARG A 266 -14.55 -6.79 25.86
N GLY A 267 -14.79 -7.17 27.11
CA GLY A 267 -15.33 -6.28 28.13
C GLY A 267 -16.85 -6.16 28.14
N ASP A 268 -17.59 -6.87 27.28
CA ASP A 268 -19.04 -6.99 27.43
C ASP A 268 -19.39 -7.86 28.64
N ILE A 269 -20.46 -7.50 29.35
CA ILE A 269 -21.00 -8.33 30.44
C ILE A 269 -21.74 -9.52 29.84
N ILE A 270 -21.27 -10.73 30.10
CA ILE A 270 -21.82 -11.98 29.54
C ILE A 270 -22.66 -12.76 30.55
N GLY A 271 -22.53 -12.46 31.83
CA GLY A 271 -23.30 -13.10 32.88
C GLY A 271 -22.86 -12.63 34.25
N TYR A 272 -23.27 -13.37 35.27
CA TYR A 272 -23.05 -13.01 36.66
C TYR A 272 -22.59 -14.20 37.49
N ILE A 273 -21.66 -13.95 38.40
CA ILE A 273 -21.09 -14.95 39.31
C ILE A 273 -22.19 -15.60 40.14
N GLY A 274 -22.03 -16.90 40.39
CA GLY A 274 -22.92 -17.68 41.23
C GLY A 274 -22.16 -18.81 41.91
N SER A 275 -22.89 -19.89 42.20
CA SER A 275 -22.37 -21.10 42.83
C SER A 275 -23.15 -22.32 42.34
N THR A 276 -23.42 -22.37 41.03
CA THR A 276 -24.18 -23.48 40.41
C THR A 276 -23.26 -24.63 40.03
N GLY A 277 -23.80 -25.84 39.92
CA GLY A 277 -22.99 -27.03 39.64
C GLY A 277 -22.20 -27.49 40.86
N ARG A 278 -20.99 -28.01 40.64
CA ARG A 278 -20.09 -28.48 41.69
C ARG A 278 -19.20 -27.32 42.11
N SER A 279 -19.52 -26.67 43.22
CA SER A 279 -18.83 -25.46 43.69
C SER A 279 -18.92 -25.37 45.22
N GLU A 280 -17.83 -25.02 45.92
CA GLU A 280 -17.83 -24.80 47.38
C GLU A 280 -18.49 -23.47 47.81
N GLY A 281 -18.57 -22.49 46.92
CA GLY A 281 -19.18 -21.20 47.23
C GLY A 281 -19.14 -20.22 46.05
N PRO A 282 -19.61 -18.97 46.23
CA PRO A 282 -19.68 -18.03 45.11
C PRO A 282 -18.32 -17.70 44.48
N HIS A 283 -18.12 -18.15 43.24
CA HIS A 283 -16.91 -17.89 42.46
C HIS A 283 -17.15 -18.05 40.95
N LEU A 284 -16.21 -17.56 40.15
CA LEU A 284 -16.11 -17.86 38.72
C LEU A 284 -14.94 -18.80 38.51
N HIS A 285 -15.21 -19.97 37.93
CA HIS A 285 -14.18 -20.79 37.31
C HIS A 285 -14.01 -20.36 35.85
N TYR A 286 -12.78 -20.05 35.46
CA TYR A 286 -12.44 -19.51 34.14
C TYR A 286 -11.31 -20.28 33.48
N GLU A 287 -11.55 -20.75 32.26
CA GLU A 287 -10.56 -21.49 31.46
C GLU A 287 -10.25 -20.75 30.16
N VAL A 288 -9.02 -20.93 29.69
CA VAL A 288 -8.59 -20.53 28.36
C VAL A 288 -8.13 -21.76 27.60
N HIS A 289 -8.64 -21.92 26.39
CA HIS A 289 -8.32 -23.02 25.49
C HIS A 289 -7.62 -22.47 24.25
N LYS A 290 -6.55 -23.15 23.83
CA LYS A 290 -5.83 -22.89 22.60
C LYS A 290 -5.72 -24.17 21.78
N ASP A 291 -6.32 -24.16 20.59
CA ASP A 291 -6.32 -25.28 19.65
C ASP A 291 -6.81 -26.59 20.30
N GLY A 292 -7.87 -26.48 21.12
CA GLY A 292 -8.50 -27.59 21.84
C GLY A 292 -7.75 -28.06 23.10
N LYS A 293 -6.68 -27.37 23.51
CA LYS A 293 -5.94 -27.65 24.75
C LYS A 293 -6.14 -26.55 25.76
N VAL A 294 -6.39 -26.94 27.01
CA VAL A 294 -6.43 -26.00 28.13
C VAL A 294 -5.03 -25.40 28.36
N VAL A 295 -4.97 -24.10 28.56
CA VAL A 295 -3.74 -23.34 28.85
C VAL A 295 -3.95 -22.45 30.06
N ASN A 296 -2.87 -22.17 30.79
CA ASN A 296 -2.92 -21.33 31.98
C ASN A 296 -3.45 -19.91 31.63
N PRO A 297 -4.61 -19.48 32.17
CA PRO A 297 -5.19 -18.17 31.90
C PRO A 297 -4.30 -17.00 32.31
N LEU A 298 -3.42 -17.18 33.30
CA LEU A 298 -2.49 -16.16 33.79
C LEU A 298 -1.62 -15.58 32.67
N ASN A 299 -1.25 -16.40 31.66
CA ASN A 299 -0.40 -16.01 30.55
C ASN A 299 -1.02 -14.93 29.64
N PHE A 300 -2.31 -14.65 29.79
CA PHE A 300 -3.05 -13.74 28.91
C PHE A 300 -3.29 -12.35 29.52
N TYR A 301 -3.07 -12.17 30.82
CA TYR A 301 -3.32 -10.87 31.48
C TYR A 301 -2.20 -9.85 31.27
N TYR A 302 -1.07 -10.25 30.68
CA TYR A 302 0.09 -9.40 30.45
C TYR A 302 -0.27 -8.24 29.49
N GLY A 303 -0.31 -7.01 30.04
CA GLY A 303 -0.61 -5.79 29.29
C GLY A 303 -1.92 -5.08 29.66
N ASN A 304 -2.85 -5.74 30.37
CA ASN A 304 -4.08 -5.11 30.88
C ASN A 304 -4.05 -4.82 32.39
N ILE A 305 -3.03 -5.33 33.08
CA ILE A 305 -2.76 -5.05 34.50
C ILE A 305 -1.34 -4.53 34.65
N SER A 306 -1.09 -3.75 35.70
CA SER A 306 0.24 -3.27 36.01
C SER A 306 1.20 -4.43 36.32
N ALA A 307 2.50 -4.22 36.12
CA ALA A 307 3.51 -5.24 36.43
C ALA A 307 3.43 -5.71 37.90
N VAL A 308 3.12 -4.79 38.82
CA VAL A 308 2.94 -5.08 40.25
C VAL A 308 1.74 -5.99 40.48
N GLU A 309 0.59 -5.69 39.85
CA GLU A 309 -0.60 -6.55 39.93
C GLU A 309 -0.37 -7.93 39.30
N TYR A 310 0.32 -8.00 38.17
CA TYR A 310 0.66 -9.27 37.53
C TYR A 310 1.50 -10.16 38.45
N VAL A 311 2.51 -9.58 39.11
CA VAL A 311 3.35 -10.31 40.08
C VAL A 311 2.52 -10.79 41.26
N ALA A 312 1.64 -9.94 41.81
CA ALA A 312 0.78 -10.32 42.92
C ALA A 312 -0.17 -11.47 42.56
N ILE A 313 -0.83 -11.39 41.40
CA ILE A 313 -1.74 -12.46 40.92
C ILE A 313 -0.96 -13.73 40.61
N SER A 314 0.23 -13.62 40.00
CA SER A 314 1.09 -14.77 39.72
C SER A 314 1.55 -15.48 40.99
N GLN A 315 1.94 -14.73 42.03
CA GLN A 315 2.28 -15.31 43.32
C GLN A 315 1.11 -16.06 43.94
N GLN A 316 -0.08 -15.48 43.92
CA GLN A 316 -1.29 -16.14 44.45
C GLN A 316 -1.68 -17.36 43.61
N ALA A 317 -1.58 -17.29 42.28
CA ALA A 317 -2.00 -18.36 41.37
C ALA A 317 -1.08 -19.60 41.47
N ASN A 318 0.21 -19.36 41.72
CA ASN A 318 1.21 -20.41 41.87
C ASN A 318 1.26 -21.03 43.28
N GLN A 319 0.60 -20.42 44.28
CA GLN A 319 0.44 -21.06 45.58
C GLN A 319 -0.44 -22.30 45.42
N GLU A 320 0.13 -23.48 45.71
CA GLU A 320 -0.66 -24.71 45.77
C GLU A 320 -1.65 -24.61 46.94
N ASN A 321 -2.94 -24.64 46.59
CA ASN A 321 -4.04 -24.56 47.53
C ASN A 321 -5.18 -25.50 47.08
N GLN A 322 -6.35 -25.34 47.69
CA GLN A 322 -7.57 -26.06 47.31
C GLN A 322 -8.28 -25.32 46.17
N SER A 323 -8.78 -26.04 45.15
CA SER A 323 -9.71 -25.45 44.16
C SER A 323 -11.08 -25.19 44.80
N LEU A 324 -11.96 -24.49 44.08
CA LEU A 324 -13.34 -24.26 44.51
C LEU A 324 -14.36 -25.21 43.87
N ASP A 325 -13.93 -26.07 42.93
CA ASP A 325 -14.73 -27.06 42.21
C ASP A 325 -14.06 -28.45 42.06
#